data_AF-A0A914SNX8-F1
#
_entry.id   AF-A0A914SNX8-F1
#
_cell.length_a   1.000
_cell.length_b   1.000
_cell.length_c   1.000
_cell.angle_alpha   90.00
_cell.angle_beta   90.00
_cell.angle_gamma   90.00
#
_symmetry.space_group_name_H-M   'P 1'
#
loop_
_entity.id
_entity.type
_entity.pdbx_description
1 polymer ?
#
loop_
_entity_poly.entity_id
_entity_poly.type
_entity_poly.pdbx_seq_one_letter_code
_entity_poly.pdbx_strand_id
1 'polypeptide(L)' 'MIPEHPNYNFIGRILGPRGISVRQLEAASGCGILIRGKGSVKDAVREEYLRS' A
#
# COMPACT_ATOMS: atom_id res chain seq x y z
N MET A 1 15.53 -4.21 -8.97
CA MET A 1 14.60 -3.58 -9.93
C MET A 1 13.21 -4.05 -9.61
N ILE A 2 12.33 -3.15 -9.21
CA ILE A 2 10.89 -3.45 -9.18
C ILE A 2 10.51 -3.53 -10.67
N PRO A 3 9.96 -4.63 -11.18
CA PRO A 3 9.52 -4.69 -12.56
C PRO A 3 8.50 -3.57 -12.77
N GLU A 4 8.79 -2.70 -13.73
CA GLU A 4 7.99 -1.52 -14.03
C GLU A 4 6.67 -2.01 -14.62
N HIS A 5 5.68 -2.18 -13.75
CA HIS A 5 4.28 -2.31 -14.13
C HIS A 5 3.60 -0.97 -13.86
N PRO A 6 3.89 0.07 -14.66
CA PRO A 6 3.41 1.44 -14.42
C PRO A 6 1.88 1.55 -14.45
N ASN A 7 1.21 0.58 -15.07
CA ASN A 7 -0.24 0.56 -15.21
C ASN A 7 -0.96 -0.32 -14.17
N TYR A 8 -0.24 -0.86 -13.18
CA TYR A 8 -0.81 -1.82 -12.23
C TYR A 8 -0.73 -1.30 -10.79
N ASN A 9 -1.90 -1.08 -10.20
CA ASN A 9 -2.04 -0.59 -8.83
C ASN A 9 -1.94 -1.74 -7.81
N PHE A 10 -0.72 -2.17 -7.50
CA PHE A 10 -0.48 -3.21 -6.48
C PHE A 10 -1.05 -2.81 -5.12
N ILE A 11 -0.80 -1.57 -4.70
CA ILE A 11 -1.29 -1.02 -3.42
C ILE A 11 -2.82 -1.06 -3.36
N GLY A 12 -3.49 -0.62 -4.43
CA GLY A 12 -4.95 -0.66 -4.53
C GLY A 12 -5.51 -2.08 -4.50
N ARG A 13 -4.79 -3.04 -5.09
CA ARG A 13 -5.20 -4.45 -5.09
C ARG A 13 -5.01 -5.14 -3.73
N ILE A 14 -3.92 -4.83 -3.02
CA ILE A 14 -3.65 -5.36 -1.68
C ILE A 14 -4.63 -4.79 -0.65
N LEU A 15 -4.89 -3.48 -0.70
CA LEU A 15 -5.87 -2.83 0.17
C LEU A 15 -7.28 -3.33 -0.13
N GLY A 16 -7.63 -3.43 -1.41
CA GLY A 16 -9.01 -3.66 -1.83
C GLY A 16 -9.92 -2.46 -1.51
N PRO A 17 -11.21 -2.55 -1.85
CA PRO A 17 -12.18 -1.50 -1.54
C PRO A 17 -12.21 -1.25 -0.03
N ARG A 18 -12.00 0.02 0.37
CA ARG A 18 -11.96 0.47 1.79
C ARG A 18 -10.94 -0.25 2.68
N GLY A 19 -9.93 -0.92 2.14
CA GLY A 19 -8.95 -1.65 2.95
C GLY A 19 -9.45 -3.01 3.48
N ILE A 20 -10.54 -3.55 2.92
CA ILE A 20 -11.12 -4.82 3.40
C ILE A 20 -10.16 -6.00 3.18
N SER A 21 -9.48 -6.07 2.02
CA SER A 21 -8.55 -7.17 1.72
C SER A 21 -7.35 -7.17 2.65
N VAL A 22 -6.74 -6.01 2.92
CA VAL A 22 -5.61 -5.94 3.85
C VAL A 22 -6.04 -6.34 5.26
N ARG A 23 -7.22 -5.91 5.70
CA ARG A 23 -7.74 -6.25 7.04
C ARG A 23 -8.05 -7.74 7.19
N GLN A 24 -8.54 -8.39 6.14
CA GLN A 24 -8.71 -9.84 6.12
C GLN A 24 -7.37 -10.58 6.14
N LEU A 25 -6.38 -10.09 5.40
CA LEU A 25 -5.01 -10.63 5.42
C LEU A 25 -4.36 -10.48 6.79
N GLU A 26 -4.52 -9.33 7.43
CA GLU A 26 -4.06 -9.09 8.81
C GLU A 26 -4.78 -10.03 9.79
N ALA A 27 -6.09 -10.21 9.66
CA ALA A 27 -6.86 -11.12 10.51
C ALA A 27 -6.49 -12.60 10.32
N ALA A 28 -6.22 -13.02 9.08
CA ALA A 28 -5.85 -14.39 8.74
C ALA A 28 -4.41 -14.74 9.15
N SER A 29 -3.49 -13.77 9.03
CA SER A 29 -2.07 -13.96 9.37
C SER A 29 -1.73 -13.62 10.83
N GLY A 30 -2.59 -12.87 11.52
CA GLY A 30 -2.30 -12.31 12.84
C GLY A 30 -1.19 -11.25 12.83
N CYS A 31 -0.73 -10.82 11.65
CA CYS A 31 0.37 -9.88 11.49
C CYS A 31 -0.17 -8.50 11.09
N GLY A 32 0.48 -7.43 11.55
CA GLY A 32 0.21 -6.08 11.05
C GLY A 32 0.86 -5.87 9.69
N ILE A 33 0.06 -5.55 8.66
CA ILE A 33 0.54 -5.36 7.29
C ILE A 33 0.64 -3.86 7.02
N LEU A 34 1.87 -3.40 6.83
CA LEU A 34 2.16 -1.98 6.63
C LEU A 34 2.89 -1.75 5.32
N ILE A 35 2.28 -0.96 4.45
CA ILE A 35 2.85 -0.59 3.16
C ILE A 35 3.78 0.61 3.39
N ARG A 36 5.07 0.43 3.09
CA ARG A 36 6.14 1.43 3.26
C ARG A 36 6.96 1.54 1.97
N GLY A 37 7.57 2.70 1.75
CA GLY A 37 8.43 2.97 0.58
C GLY A 37 7.90 4.09 -0.32
N LYS A 38 8.68 4.45 -1.34
CA LYS A 38 8.34 5.52 -2.30
C LYS A 38 7.15 5.12 -3.16
N GLY A 39 6.08 5.92 -3.18
CA GLY A 39 4.84 5.63 -3.91
C GLY A 39 3.82 4.76 -3.15
N SER A 40 4.02 4.61 -1.83
CA SER A 40 3.08 3.87 -0.96
C SER A 40 1.82 4.69 -0.63
N VAL A 41 1.93 6.02 -0.73
CA VAL A 41 0.84 6.95 -0.44
C VAL A 41 0.31 7.47 -1.78
N LYS A 42 -1.01 7.48 -1.94
CA LYS A 42 -1.66 8.01 -3.16
C LYS A 42 -1.30 9.49 -3.39
N ASP A 43 -1.22 10.24 -2.31
CA ASP A 43 -0.76 11.63 -2.30
C ASP A 43 0.75 11.71 -2.12
N ALA A 44 1.46 12.01 -3.21
CA ALA A 44 2.90 12.24 -3.18
C ALA A 44 3.29 13.43 -2.29
N VAL A 45 2.46 14.48 -2.24
CA VAL A 45 2.67 15.65 -1.38
C VAL A 45 2.59 15.27 0.09
N ARG A 46 1.61 14.43 0.45
CA ARG A 46 1.48 13.91 1.81
C ARG A 46 2.62 12.96 2.16
N GLU A 47 3.09 12.17 1.19
CA GLU A 47 4.27 11.31 1.37
C GLU A 47 5.52 12.13 1.68
N GLU A 48 5.76 13.20 0.92
CA GLU A 48 6.91 14.09 1.11
C GLU A 48 6.85 14.81 2.47
N TYR A 49 5.66 15.27 2.87
CA TYR A 49 5.46 15.85 4.20
C TYR A 49 5.71 14.85 5.34
N LEU A 50 5.25 13.60 5.19
CA LEU A 50 5.47 12.53 6.18
C LEU A 50 6.93 12.03 6.22
N ARG A 51 7.73 12.40 5.23
CA ARG A 51 9.16 12.12 5.15
C ARG A 51 10.02 13.18 5.83
N SER A 52 9.47 14.37 6.08
CA SER A 52 10.13 15.52 6.68
C SER A 52 9.92 15.59 8.18
#